data_AF-A0A194WCE7-F1
#
_entry.id   AF-A0A194WCE7-F1
#
_cell.length_a   1.000
_cell.length_b   1.000
_cell.length_c   1.000
_cell.angle_alpha   90.00
_cell.angle_beta   90.00
_cell.angle_gamma   90.00
#
_symmetry.space_group_name_H-M   'P 1'
#
loop_
_entity.id
_entity.type
_entity.pdbx_description
1 polymer ?
#
loop_
_entity_poly.entity_id
_entity_poly.type
_entity_poly.pdbx_seq_one_letter_code
_entity_poly.pdbx_strand_id
1 'polypeptide(L)'
;MAEPSSADIPASVEDPVATYQAFHEYRWDLDKDFLGGLVLALGGYHALAQTASQADIVMHSRIFYYGRISGITVPYAGYRQWLRECHQVGQQPRIWEWDLLEALCSHRDKLTSAHSSSVAQRREGAAAEKARWMREFLTVLTPQAQPDPNMGSEASDGKNVSTPAWMAAAPKSELYVDRRIAANDDDGSSPAYPERFAQIIRAVQTGEPVEGIVEIPDLVARNPTTTPIGKMARPLKPWEKAHPGVGIAPDDGGNGLEVHLDPVFPDQEE
;
A
#
# COMPACT_ATOMS: atom_id res chain seq x y z
N MET A 1 42.47 -51.61 -8.99
CA MET A 1 41.30 -51.16 -9.76
C MET A 1 40.19 -50.80 -8.79
N ALA A 2 39.57 -49.64 -9.03
CA ALA A 2 38.28 -49.13 -8.54
C ALA A 2 38.41 -47.84 -7.73
N GLU A 3 38.48 -46.73 -8.47
CA GLU A 3 38.13 -45.39 -7.98
C GLU A 3 36.60 -45.30 -7.79
N PRO A 4 36.10 -44.67 -6.72
CA PRO A 4 34.68 -44.32 -6.64
C PRO A 4 34.40 -43.03 -7.42
N SER A 5 33.85 -43.26 -8.61
CA SER A 5 32.96 -42.43 -9.42
C SER A 5 32.55 -41.05 -8.87
N SER A 6 33.03 -40.00 -9.54
CA SER A 6 32.29 -38.74 -9.71
C SER A 6 30.89 -39.02 -10.24
N ALA A 7 29.86 -38.43 -9.62
CA ALA A 7 28.66 -37.88 -10.26
C ALA A 7 27.53 -37.73 -9.21
N ASP A 8 27.47 -36.56 -8.57
CA ASP A 8 26.21 -35.81 -8.44
C ASP A 8 26.54 -34.39 -7.95
N ILE A 9 26.81 -33.48 -8.89
CA ILE A 9 26.81 -32.04 -8.63
C ILE A 9 25.49 -31.53 -9.23
N PRO A 10 24.43 -31.32 -8.43
CA PRO A 10 23.19 -30.80 -8.96
C PRO A 10 23.33 -29.30 -9.23
N ALA A 11 22.90 -28.90 -10.42
CA ALA A 11 22.64 -27.53 -10.88
C ALA A 11 23.85 -26.57 -10.93
N SER A 12 24.13 -26.10 -12.14
CA SER A 12 25.00 -24.96 -12.42
C SER A 12 24.72 -23.83 -11.42
N VAL A 13 25.71 -23.49 -10.59
CA VAL A 13 25.66 -22.30 -9.73
C VAL A 13 25.59 -21.10 -10.68
N GLU A 14 24.40 -20.61 -10.96
CA GLU A 14 24.23 -19.37 -11.72
C GLU A 14 24.96 -18.27 -10.97
N ASP A 15 25.93 -17.65 -11.63
CA ASP A 15 26.67 -16.54 -11.06
C ASP A 15 25.70 -15.38 -10.78
N PRO A 16 25.44 -15.04 -9.50
CA PRO A 16 24.47 -14.02 -9.16
C PRO A 16 24.82 -12.66 -9.78
N VAL A 17 26.11 -12.38 -9.97
CA VAL A 17 26.58 -11.12 -10.56
C VAL A 17 26.19 -11.04 -12.05
N ALA A 18 26.36 -12.12 -12.80
CA ALA A 18 25.95 -12.20 -14.19
C ALA A 18 24.42 -12.03 -14.34
N THR A 19 23.66 -12.63 -13.43
CA THR A 19 22.19 -12.47 -13.37
C THR A 19 21.79 -11.01 -13.10
N TYR A 20 22.44 -10.34 -12.15
CA TYR A 20 22.19 -8.92 -11.87
C TYR A 20 22.56 -8.02 -13.05
N GLN A 21 23.67 -8.32 -13.73
CA GLN A 21 24.09 -7.59 -14.91
C GLN A 21 23.09 -7.74 -16.06
N ALA A 22 22.65 -8.97 -16.36
CA ALA A 22 21.64 -9.23 -17.39
C ALA A 22 20.30 -8.54 -17.10
N PHE A 23 19.88 -8.53 -15.83
CA PHE A 23 18.71 -7.78 -15.37
C PHE A 23 18.87 -6.25 -15.53
N HIS A 24 20.07 -5.72 -15.24
CA HIS A 24 20.38 -4.30 -15.34
C HIS A 24 20.47 -3.80 -16.79
N GLU A 25 21.01 -4.62 -17.69
CA GLU A 25 21.18 -4.31 -19.12
C GLU A 25 19.90 -4.47 -19.95
N TYR A 26 18.88 -5.11 -19.38
CA TYR A 26 17.59 -5.29 -20.04
C TYR A 26 16.98 -3.94 -20.46
N ARG A 27 16.44 -3.90 -21.69
CA ARG A 27 15.90 -2.67 -22.33
C ARG A 27 14.47 -2.34 -21.86
N TRP A 28 14.35 -1.95 -20.60
CA TRP A 28 13.08 -1.60 -19.95
C TRP A 28 12.29 -0.49 -20.66
N ASP A 29 12.97 0.39 -21.40
CA ASP A 29 12.38 1.49 -22.15
C ASP A 29 11.70 1.07 -23.46
N LEU A 30 12.05 -0.10 -24.01
CA LEU A 30 11.54 -0.59 -25.28
C LEU A 30 10.40 -1.63 -25.11
N ASP A 31 10.28 -2.22 -23.93
CA ASP A 31 9.25 -3.22 -23.65
C ASP A 31 7.90 -2.55 -23.35
N LYS A 32 7.02 -2.58 -24.35
CA LYS A 32 5.67 -1.98 -24.26
C LYS A 32 4.75 -2.75 -23.32
N ASP A 33 4.90 -4.06 -23.22
CA ASP A 33 4.06 -4.90 -22.37
C ASP A 33 4.37 -4.65 -20.90
N PHE A 34 5.67 -4.56 -20.58
CA PHE A 34 6.14 -4.12 -19.27
C PHE A 34 5.65 -2.70 -18.94
N LEU A 35 5.85 -1.72 -19.83
CA LEU A 35 5.47 -0.33 -19.59
C LEU A 35 3.95 -0.18 -19.38
N GLY A 36 3.14 -0.91 -20.16
CA GLY A 36 1.69 -0.95 -19.97
C GLY A 36 1.29 -1.52 -18.61
N GLY A 37 1.92 -2.63 -18.21
CA GLY A 37 1.72 -3.23 -16.89
C GLY A 37 2.18 -2.32 -15.74
N LEU A 38 3.29 -1.61 -15.93
CA LEU A 38 3.85 -0.69 -14.95
C LEU A 38 2.91 0.50 -14.71
N VAL A 39 2.33 1.08 -15.77
CA VAL A 39 1.33 2.15 -15.62
C VAL A 39 0.13 1.67 -14.80
N LEU A 40 -0.32 0.43 -15.02
CA LEU A 40 -1.41 -0.15 -14.23
C LEU A 40 -1.02 -0.34 -12.75
N ALA A 41 0.19 -0.86 -12.49
CA ALA A 41 0.71 -1.04 -11.13
C ALA A 41 0.86 0.29 -10.37
N LEU A 42 1.13 1.38 -11.08
CA LEU A 42 1.23 2.74 -10.53
C LEU A 42 -0.13 3.44 -10.35
N GLY A 43 -1.25 2.75 -10.64
CA GLY A 43 -2.60 3.31 -10.50
C GLY A 43 -3.11 4.09 -11.72
N GLY A 44 -2.48 3.90 -12.89
CA GLY A 44 -2.84 4.55 -14.15
C GLY A 44 -2.19 5.92 -14.37
N TYR A 45 -2.35 6.47 -15.58
CA TYR A 45 -1.69 7.72 -15.99
C TYR A 45 -2.00 8.93 -15.08
N HIS A 46 -3.20 8.98 -14.48
CA HIS A 46 -3.59 10.08 -13.60
C HIS A 46 -2.87 10.06 -12.24
N ALA A 47 -2.46 8.88 -11.77
CA ALA A 47 -1.81 8.69 -10.47
C ALA A 47 -0.28 8.81 -10.54
N LEU A 48 0.31 8.90 -11.74
CA LEU A 48 1.76 8.98 -11.91
C LEU A 48 2.36 10.17 -11.14
N ALA A 49 3.35 9.92 -10.30
CA ALA A 49 4.02 10.94 -9.53
C ALA A 49 5.47 10.51 -9.25
N GLN A 50 6.41 11.46 -9.35
CA GLN A 50 7.83 11.18 -9.13
C GLN A 50 8.13 11.13 -7.62
N THR A 51 7.67 10.07 -6.97
CA THR A 51 7.81 9.82 -5.52
C THR A 51 8.67 8.60 -5.25
N ALA A 52 9.30 8.54 -4.07
CA ALA A 52 10.07 7.38 -3.62
C ALA A 52 9.27 6.06 -3.69
N SER A 53 8.01 6.07 -3.21
CA SER A 53 7.15 4.89 -3.23
C SER A 53 6.87 4.37 -4.64
N GLN A 54 6.66 5.26 -5.62
CA GLN A 54 6.49 4.83 -7.01
C GLN A 54 7.78 4.26 -7.61
N ALA A 55 8.94 4.81 -7.27
CA ALA A 55 10.22 4.22 -7.67
C ALA A 55 10.41 2.80 -7.10
N ASP A 56 9.99 2.55 -5.86
CA ASP A 56 10.02 1.21 -5.27
C ASP A 56 9.05 0.26 -5.98
N ILE A 57 7.85 0.72 -6.35
CA ILE A 57 6.91 -0.08 -7.15
C ILE A 57 7.55 -0.44 -8.50
N VAL A 58 8.23 0.50 -9.16
CA VAL A 58 8.93 0.25 -10.43
C VAL A 58 9.99 -0.83 -10.25
N MET A 59 10.82 -0.76 -9.19
CA MET A 59 11.83 -1.79 -8.90
C MET A 59 11.22 -3.18 -8.76
N HIS A 60 10.21 -3.32 -7.91
CA HIS A 60 9.57 -4.62 -7.66
C HIS A 60 8.86 -5.15 -8.92
N SER A 61 8.23 -4.25 -9.69
CA SER A 61 7.60 -4.61 -10.96
C SER A 61 8.62 -5.13 -11.97
N ARG A 62 9.81 -4.51 -12.06
CA ARG A 62 10.90 -4.98 -12.92
C ARG A 62 11.37 -6.36 -12.51
N ILE A 63 11.63 -6.58 -11.23
CA ILE A 63 12.08 -7.88 -10.70
C ILE A 63 11.04 -8.97 -11.01
N PHE A 64 9.78 -8.71 -10.69
CA PHE A 64 8.69 -9.65 -10.93
C PHE A 64 8.52 -9.97 -12.42
N TYR A 65 8.48 -8.93 -13.27
CA TYR A 65 8.32 -9.10 -14.70
C TYR A 65 9.49 -9.84 -15.32
N TYR A 66 10.73 -9.49 -14.94
CA TYR A 66 11.92 -10.19 -15.43
C TYR A 66 11.85 -11.68 -15.13
N GLY A 67 11.55 -12.04 -13.88
CA GLY A 67 11.43 -13.45 -13.48
C GLY A 67 10.34 -14.18 -14.25
N ARG A 68 9.23 -13.50 -14.60
CA ARG A 68 8.18 -14.07 -15.44
C ARG A 68 8.65 -14.37 -16.87
N ILE A 69 9.46 -13.50 -17.48
CA ILE A 69 9.85 -13.64 -18.89
C ILE A 69 11.12 -14.46 -19.09
N SER A 70 12.08 -14.41 -18.17
CA SER A 70 13.37 -15.10 -18.28
C SER A 70 13.39 -16.43 -17.52
N GLY A 71 12.46 -16.63 -16.58
CA GLY A 71 12.50 -17.75 -15.63
C GLY A 71 13.54 -17.59 -14.52
N ILE A 72 14.33 -16.49 -14.53
CA ILE A 72 15.42 -16.26 -13.58
C ILE A 72 14.92 -15.37 -12.43
N THR A 73 15.05 -15.84 -11.19
CA THR A 73 14.64 -15.07 -10.01
C THR A 73 15.75 -14.14 -9.57
N VAL A 74 15.49 -12.84 -9.59
CA VAL A 74 16.42 -11.81 -9.11
C VAL A 74 16.03 -11.40 -7.68
N PRO A 75 16.79 -11.79 -6.64
CA PRO A 75 16.47 -11.39 -5.27
C PRO A 75 16.68 -9.87 -5.09
N TYR A 76 15.65 -9.18 -4.61
CA TYR A 76 15.68 -7.73 -4.38
C TYR A 76 16.86 -7.29 -3.51
N ALA A 77 17.09 -7.97 -2.37
CA ALA A 77 18.18 -7.63 -1.45
C ALA A 77 19.56 -7.79 -2.10
N GLY A 78 19.75 -8.86 -2.89
CA GLY A 78 21.00 -9.14 -3.58
C GLY A 78 21.29 -8.14 -4.69
N TYR A 79 20.30 -7.84 -5.53
CA TYR A 79 20.44 -6.82 -6.56
C TYR A 79 20.74 -5.43 -5.97
N ARG A 80 20.07 -5.07 -4.87
CA ARG A 80 20.36 -3.81 -4.15
C ARG A 80 21.77 -3.74 -3.60
N GLN A 81 22.31 -4.86 -3.14
CA GLN A 81 23.69 -4.92 -2.68
C GLN A 81 24.67 -4.73 -3.83
N TRP A 82 24.45 -5.43 -4.94
CA TRP A 82 25.25 -5.30 -6.15
C TRP A 82 25.29 -3.85 -6.67
N LEU A 83 24.14 -3.14 -6.70
CA LEU A 83 24.11 -1.72 -7.08
C LEU A 83 24.95 -0.82 -6.15
N ARG A 84 24.98 -1.12 -4.85
CA ARG A 84 25.81 -0.39 -3.87
C ARG A 84 27.30 -0.65 -4.07
N GLU A 85 27.67 -1.88 -4.41
CA GLU A 85 29.05 -2.24 -4.72
C GLU A 85 29.52 -1.53 -5.99
N CYS A 86 28.71 -1.53 -7.07
CA CYS A 86 28.99 -0.76 -8.29
C CYS A 86 29.23 0.73 -7.97
N HIS A 87 28.35 1.34 -7.16
CA HIS A 87 28.49 2.74 -6.75
C HIS A 87 29.79 3.02 -5.98
N GLN A 88 30.20 2.11 -5.09
CA GLN A 88 31.45 2.25 -4.33
C GLN A 88 32.71 2.09 -5.20
N VAL A 89 32.65 1.23 -6.22
CA VAL A 89 33.73 1.05 -7.20
C VAL A 89 33.85 2.25 -8.17
N GLY A 90 32.98 3.25 -8.04
CA GLY A 90 32.98 4.45 -8.88
C GLY A 90 32.25 4.27 -10.21
N GLN A 91 31.61 3.11 -10.42
CA GLN A 91 30.62 2.98 -11.50
C GLN A 91 29.34 3.67 -11.04
N GLN A 92 28.77 4.56 -11.85
CA GLN A 92 27.43 5.07 -11.58
C GLN A 92 26.41 4.18 -12.29
N PRO A 93 25.81 3.18 -11.62
CA PRO A 93 24.83 2.32 -12.25
C PRO A 93 23.61 3.15 -12.66
N ARG A 94 23.01 2.80 -13.80
CA ARG A 94 21.82 3.49 -14.27
C ARG A 94 20.64 3.18 -13.36
N ILE A 95 19.98 4.22 -12.87
CA ILE A 95 18.82 4.08 -11.99
C ILE A 95 17.55 4.08 -12.84
N TRP A 96 17.21 2.90 -13.34
CA TRP A 96 16.03 2.69 -14.17
C TRP A 96 14.72 3.07 -13.47
N GLU A 97 14.61 2.87 -12.16
CA GLU A 97 13.41 3.12 -11.36
C GLU A 97 12.93 4.55 -11.53
N TRP A 98 13.88 5.48 -11.53
CA TRP A 98 13.60 6.89 -11.61
C TRP A 98 13.53 7.38 -13.05
N ASP A 99 14.42 6.88 -13.93
CA ASP A 99 14.43 7.24 -15.36
C ASP A 99 13.11 6.84 -16.05
N LEU A 100 12.58 5.64 -15.76
CA LEU A 100 11.30 5.18 -16.30
C LEU A 100 10.14 6.01 -15.78
N LEU A 101 10.14 6.31 -14.48
CA LEU A 101 9.10 7.11 -13.85
C LEU A 101 9.07 8.54 -14.39
N GLU A 102 10.25 9.14 -14.62
CA GLU A 102 10.40 10.45 -15.25
C GLU A 102 9.89 10.44 -16.71
N ALA A 103 10.22 9.40 -17.48
CA ALA A 103 9.75 9.23 -18.85
C ALA A 103 8.22 9.11 -18.92
N LEU A 104 7.62 8.30 -18.04
CA LEU A 104 6.16 8.13 -17.95
C LEU A 104 5.45 9.43 -17.53
N CYS A 105 5.98 10.13 -16.52
CA CYS A 105 5.43 11.41 -16.09
C CYS A 105 5.55 12.48 -17.19
N SER A 106 6.67 12.51 -17.91
CA SER A 106 6.88 13.41 -19.05
C SER A 106 5.93 13.11 -20.20
N HIS A 107 5.66 11.83 -20.47
CA HIS A 107 4.68 11.43 -21.47
C HIS A 107 3.26 11.89 -21.08
N ARG A 108 2.85 11.67 -19.83
CA ARG A 108 1.57 12.18 -19.32
C ARG A 108 1.47 13.69 -19.46
N ASP A 109 2.48 14.44 -19.02
CA ASP A 109 2.44 15.91 -19.03
C ASP A 109 2.32 16.47 -20.47
N LYS A 110 2.91 15.78 -21.46
CA LYS A 110 2.72 16.07 -22.90
C LYS A 110 1.28 15.84 -23.34
N LEU A 111 0.65 14.75 -22.92
CA LEU A 111 -0.75 14.44 -23.25
C LEU A 111 -1.72 15.45 -22.61
N THR A 112 -1.44 15.91 -21.40
CA THR A 112 -2.31 16.85 -20.68
C THR A 112 -2.06 18.32 -21.03
N SER A 113 -1.08 18.62 -21.88
CA SER A 113 -0.66 20.00 -22.20
C SER A 113 -0.47 20.86 -20.95
N ALA A 114 0.24 20.31 -19.95
CA ALA A 114 0.39 20.94 -18.65
C ALA A 114 1.15 22.27 -18.71
N HIS A 115 0.73 23.24 -17.90
CA HIS A 115 1.38 24.56 -17.80
C HIS A 115 2.86 24.43 -17.41
N SER A 116 3.73 25.17 -18.09
CA SER A 116 5.20 25.08 -17.95
C SER A 116 5.70 25.38 -16.52
N SER A 117 5.11 26.35 -15.83
CA SER A 117 5.46 26.71 -14.44
C SER A 117 5.14 25.58 -13.44
N SER A 118 3.96 24.97 -13.56
CA SER A 118 3.56 23.82 -12.74
C SER A 118 4.46 22.60 -12.99
N VAL A 119 4.84 22.35 -14.25
CA VAL A 119 5.78 21.27 -14.60
C VAL A 119 7.16 21.54 -14.01
N ALA A 120 7.66 22.78 -14.06
CA ALA A 120 8.96 23.15 -13.51
C ALA A 120 9.03 22.92 -11.99
N GLN A 121 8.03 23.37 -11.24
CA GLN A 121 7.99 23.18 -9.79
C GLN A 121 7.88 21.69 -9.41
N ARG A 122 7.09 20.91 -10.15
CA ARG A 122 7.04 19.45 -9.96
C ARG A 122 8.38 18.78 -10.24
N ARG A 123 9.14 19.21 -11.25
CA ARG A 123 10.47 18.68 -11.56
C ARG A 123 11.49 18.97 -10.48
N GLU A 124 11.47 20.16 -9.89
CA GLU A 124 12.36 20.51 -8.79
C GLU A 124 12.08 19.66 -7.53
N GLY A 125 10.80 19.56 -7.14
CA GLY A 125 10.40 18.67 -6.04
C GLY A 125 10.77 17.22 -6.31
N ALA A 126 10.61 16.77 -7.55
CA ALA A 126 10.98 15.44 -7.98
C ALA A 126 12.51 15.22 -7.92
N ALA A 127 13.33 16.19 -8.33
CA ALA A 127 14.79 16.09 -8.22
C ALA A 127 15.26 15.96 -6.75
N ALA A 128 14.63 16.70 -5.83
CA ALA A 128 14.91 16.58 -4.39
C ALA A 128 14.51 15.19 -3.85
N GLU A 129 13.34 14.68 -4.25
CA GLU A 129 12.88 13.33 -3.92
C GLU A 129 13.80 12.24 -4.50
N LYS A 130 14.26 12.40 -5.76
CA LYS A 130 15.27 11.53 -6.39
C LYS A 130 16.53 11.46 -5.54
N ALA A 131 17.09 12.61 -5.17
CA ALA A 131 18.31 12.68 -4.38
C ALA A 131 18.13 12.04 -3.00
N ARG A 132 16.97 12.23 -2.37
CA ARG A 132 16.64 11.59 -1.09
C ARG A 132 16.55 10.08 -1.24
N TRP A 133 15.76 9.59 -2.20
CA TRP A 133 15.60 8.16 -2.45
C TRP A 133 16.94 7.51 -2.82
N MET A 134 17.75 8.14 -3.69
CA MET A 134 19.07 7.62 -4.05
C MET A 134 20.00 7.50 -2.84
N ARG A 135 20.00 8.49 -1.93
CA ARG A 135 20.77 8.40 -0.68
C ARG A 135 20.29 7.23 0.17
N GLU A 136 18.99 7.10 0.42
CA GLU A 136 18.45 5.99 1.21
C GLU A 136 18.71 4.63 0.56
N PHE A 137 18.63 4.57 -0.76
CA PHE A 137 18.77 3.36 -1.53
C PHE A 137 20.21 2.86 -1.62
N LEU A 138 21.19 3.77 -1.78
CA LEU A 138 22.61 3.47 -1.97
C LEU A 138 23.47 3.58 -0.70
N THR A 139 23.02 4.29 0.35
CA THR A 139 23.82 4.47 1.56
C THR A 139 23.59 3.33 2.54
N VAL A 140 24.67 2.74 3.03
CA VAL A 140 24.66 1.83 4.18
C VAL A 140 24.47 2.70 5.41
N LEU A 141 23.31 2.64 6.08
CA LEU A 141 23.26 3.08 7.46
C LEU A 141 24.10 2.08 8.27
N THR A 142 25.37 2.41 8.48
CA THR A 142 26.17 1.84 9.56
C THR A 142 25.35 2.07 10.84
N PRO A 143 25.04 1.04 11.63
CA PRO A 143 24.36 1.26 12.90
C PRO A 143 25.21 2.24 13.70
N GLN A 144 24.59 3.36 14.04
CA GLN A 144 25.15 4.41 14.88
C GLN A 144 25.76 3.76 16.13
N ALA A 145 27.08 3.84 16.29
CA ALA A 145 27.72 3.54 17.55
C ALA A 145 27.05 4.42 18.61
N GLN A 146 26.33 3.78 19.54
CA GLN A 146 25.81 4.45 20.73
C GLN A 146 27.02 4.96 21.53
N PRO A 147 27.14 6.28 21.79
CA PRO A 147 28.03 6.73 22.83
C PRO A 147 27.43 6.30 24.18
N ASP A 148 28.24 5.62 24.99
CA ASP A 148 27.90 5.23 26.36
C ASP A 148 27.33 6.40 27.17
N PRO A 149 26.27 6.19 27.98
CA PRO A 149 25.69 7.23 28.81
C PRO A 149 26.50 7.36 30.11
N ASN A 150 27.69 7.97 30.04
CA ASN A 150 28.40 8.37 31.25
C ASN A 150 29.31 9.59 31.03
N MET A 151 28.74 10.80 31.05
CA MET A 151 29.29 11.94 31.80
C MET A 151 28.44 13.20 31.60
N GLY A 152 28.03 13.78 32.73
CA GLY A 152 27.96 15.21 33.05
C GLY A 152 27.53 16.22 31.96
N SER A 153 26.32 16.71 32.14
CA SER A 153 25.89 18.13 32.03
C SER A 153 26.87 19.10 31.37
N GLU A 154 26.50 19.65 30.22
CA GLU A 154 26.64 21.08 29.92
C GLU A 154 25.78 21.47 28.72
N ALA A 155 25.08 22.60 28.88
CA ALA A 155 24.14 23.14 27.93
C ALA A 155 24.84 23.54 26.62
N SER A 156 24.36 23.01 25.49
CA SER A 156 24.49 23.68 24.21
C SER A 156 23.27 23.44 23.33
N ASP A 157 22.79 24.56 22.81
CA ASP A 157 21.64 24.76 21.94
C ASP A 157 21.76 23.90 20.67
N GLY A 158 21.01 22.80 20.62
CA GLY A 158 21.02 21.82 19.53
C GLY A 158 19.74 21.85 18.71
N LYS A 159 19.61 22.84 17.82
CA LYS A 159 18.67 22.78 16.70
C LYS A 159 18.97 21.54 15.84
N ASN A 160 17.90 20.90 15.38
CA ASN A 160 17.82 19.92 14.28
C ASN A 160 17.74 18.43 14.67
N VAL A 161 16.71 18.08 15.44
CA VAL A 161 15.94 16.86 15.13
C VAL A 161 14.57 17.35 14.66
N SER A 162 14.26 17.15 13.39
CA SER A 162 12.93 17.44 12.84
C SER A 162 11.95 16.42 13.42
N THR A 163 11.44 16.69 14.63
CA THR A 163 10.30 15.99 15.17
C THR A 163 9.08 16.32 14.30
N PRO A 164 8.40 15.32 13.72
CA PRO A 164 7.20 15.56 12.93
C PRO A 164 6.14 16.36 13.72
N ALA A 165 5.38 17.22 13.04
CA ALA A 165 4.43 18.13 13.70
C ALA A 165 3.39 17.43 14.61
N TRP A 166 3.03 16.18 14.32
CA TRP A 166 2.11 15.39 15.15
C TRP A 166 2.72 15.03 16.53
N MET A 167 4.04 14.93 16.63
CA MET A 167 4.75 14.67 17.88
C MET A 167 4.87 15.92 18.75
N ALA A 168 4.93 17.11 18.13
CA ALA A 168 4.91 18.39 18.84
C ALA A 168 3.53 18.69 19.46
N ALA A 169 2.46 18.14 18.89
CA ALA A 169 1.09 18.26 19.39
C ALA A 169 0.72 17.20 20.44
N ALA A 170 1.62 16.25 20.75
CA ALA A 170 1.34 15.21 21.72
C ALA A 170 1.34 15.78 23.16
N PRO A 171 0.29 15.51 23.98
CA PRO A 171 0.28 15.92 25.37
C PRO A 171 1.41 15.21 26.12
N LYS A 172 2.28 15.99 26.78
CA LYS A 172 3.40 15.50 27.60
C LYS A 172 2.89 15.05 28.97
N SER A 173 1.96 14.10 29.01
CA SER A 173 1.57 13.42 30.24
C SER A 173 2.58 12.29 30.50
N GLU A 174 3.21 12.28 31.67
CA GLU A 174 4.06 11.16 32.09
C GLU A 174 3.24 9.86 32.12
N LEU A 175 3.52 8.94 31.19
CA LEU A 175 2.79 7.68 31.03
C LEU A 175 3.14 6.61 32.08
N TYR A 176 4.02 6.92 33.04
CA TYR A 176 4.40 6.00 34.11
C TYR A 176 3.79 6.44 35.44
N VAL A 177 2.75 5.73 35.85
CA VAL A 177 2.29 5.73 37.25
C VAL A 177 3.02 4.60 37.97
N ASP A 178 3.77 4.93 39.01
CA ASP A 178 4.44 3.93 39.84
C ASP A 178 3.42 3.03 40.54
N ARG A 179 3.38 1.75 40.15
CA ARG A 179 2.46 0.73 40.69
C ARG A 179 2.53 0.57 42.21
N ARG A 180 3.65 0.95 42.84
CA ARG A 180 3.81 0.90 44.30
C ARG A 180 3.04 1.98 45.05
N ILE A 181 2.73 3.12 44.40
CA ILE A 181 1.94 4.19 45.01
C ILE A 181 0.44 3.86 44.88
N ALA A 182 0.02 3.31 43.73
CA ALA A 182 -1.37 2.91 43.49
C ALA A 182 -1.86 1.72 44.34
N ALA A 183 -0.96 0.98 45.00
CA ALA A 183 -1.30 -0.17 45.83
C ALA A 183 -1.57 0.18 47.31
N ASN A 184 -1.36 1.44 47.73
CA ASN A 184 -1.56 1.88 49.12
C ASN A 184 -2.90 2.58 49.38
N ASP A 185 -3.71 2.84 48.36
CA ASP A 185 -5.06 3.40 48.51
C ASP A 185 -6.10 2.27 48.37
N ASP A 186 -6.16 1.41 49.39
CA ASP A 186 -7.25 0.44 49.62
C ASP A 186 -8.46 1.15 50.25
N ASP A 187 -9.03 2.13 49.56
CA ASP A 187 -10.30 2.73 49.95
C ASP A 187 -11.17 3.00 48.73
N GLY A 188 -11.78 1.94 48.16
CA GLY A 188 -13.03 1.93 47.37
C GLY A 188 -13.24 2.95 46.24
N SER A 189 -12.28 3.82 45.95
CA SER A 189 -12.41 4.99 45.10
C SER A 189 -11.52 4.75 43.90
N SER A 190 -12.18 4.43 42.79
CA SER A 190 -11.63 4.34 41.45
C SER A 190 -10.45 5.30 41.22
N PRO A 191 -9.40 4.87 40.48
CA PRO A 191 -8.22 5.71 40.26
C PRO A 191 -8.63 7.06 39.68
N ALA A 192 -7.84 8.11 39.95
CA ALA A 192 -8.12 9.48 39.56
C ALA A 192 -8.17 9.62 38.02
N TYR A 193 -9.30 9.23 37.44
CA TYR A 193 -9.59 9.40 36.03
C TYR A 193 -9.82 10.90 35.77
N PRO A 194 -9.46 11.38 34.58
CA PRO A 194 -9.79 12.75 34.17
C PRO A 194 -11.26 13.07 34.41
N GLU A 195 -11.57 14.29 34.85
CA GLU A 195 -12.93 14.69 35.25
C GLU A 195 -13.99 14.41 34.18
N ARG A 196 -13.62 14.58 32.89
CA ARG A 196 -14.46 14.22 31.73
C ARG A 196 -14.90 12.77 31.77
N PHE A 197 -14.01 11.84 32.09
CA PHE A 197 -14.31 10.43 32.12
C PHE A 197 -15.14 10.04 33.34
N ALA A 198 -14.88 10.65 34.50
CA ALA A 198 -15.74 10.47 35.68
C ALA A 198 -17.18 10.95 35.42
N GLN A 199 -17.33 12.05 34.68
CA GLN A 199 -18.63 12.57 34.25
C GLN A 199 -19.34 11.62 33.27
N ILE A 200 -18.60 11.00 32.34
CA ILE A 200 -19.13 9.97 31.44
C ILE A 200 -19.59 8.74 32.23
N ILE A 201 -18.80 8.24 33.19
CA ILE A 201 -19.20 7.09 34.02
C ILE A 201 -20.49 7.41 34.78
N ARG A 202 -20.59 8.62 35.36
CA ARG A 202 -21.82 9.05 36.04
C ARG A 202 -23.00 9.05 35.08
N ALA A 203 -22.87 9.64 33.89
CA ALA A 203 -23.93 9.67 32.89
C ALA A 203 -24.37 8.25 32.49
N VAL A 204 -23.43 7.31 32.32
CA VAL A 204 -23.73 5.91 32.04
C VAL A 204 -24.45 5.23 33.22
N GLN A 205 -24.04 5.52 34.45
CA GLN A 205 -24.66 4.95 35.66
C GLN A 205 -26.04 5.54 35.96
N THR A 206 -26.26 6.82 35.67
CA THR A 206 -27.53 7.53 35.90
C THR A 206 -28.49 7.43 34.72
N GLY A 207 -28.03 6.95 33.57
CA GLY A 207 -28.81 6.89 32.32
C GLY A 207 -28.98 8.26 31.66
N GLU A 208 -28.15 9.24 31.99
CA GLU A 208 -28.15 10.54 31.35
C GLU A 208 -27.45 10.48 29.98
N PRO A 209 -27.93 11.24 28.97
CA PRO A 209 -27.31 11.28 27.65
C PRO A 209 -25.89 11.86 27.75
N VAL A 210 -24.92 11.15 27.17
CA VAL A 210 -23.50 11.56 27.18
C VAL A 210 -23.31 12.74 26.23
N GLU A 211 -22.68 13.81 26.69
CA GLU A 211 -22.38 14.99 25.88
C GLU A 211 -21.66 14.61 24.57
N GLY A 212 -22.21 15.04 23.44
CA GLY A 212 -21.63 14.84 22.11
C GLY A 212 -22.03 13.53 21.40
N ILE A 213 -22.75 12.63 22.05
CA ILE A 213 -23.29 11.42 21.43
C ILE A 213 -24.77 11.66 21.12
N VAL A 214 -25.13 11.61 19.84
CA VAL A 214 -26.53 11.69 19.39
C VAL A 214 -27.10 10.28 19.33
N GLU A 215 -28.26 10.07 19.94
CA GLU A 215 -29.00 8.81 19.85
C GLU A 215 -29.45 8.57 18.42
N ILE A 216 -28.97 7.49 17.81
CA ILE A 216 -29.37 7.09 16.46
C ILE A 216 -30.64 6.25 16.63
N PRO A 217 -31.81 6.69 16.13
CA PRO A 217 -33.01 5.87 16.19
C PRO A 217 -32.79 4.57 15.41
N ASP A 218 -33.24 3.44 15.99
CA ASP A 218 -33.15 2.11 15.37
C ASP A 218 -33.79 2.05 13.96
N LEU A 219 -34.72 2.97 13.69
CA LEU A 219 -35.41 3.10 12.42
C LEU A 219 -35.05 4.43 11.76
N VAL A 220 -34.23 4.36 10.72
CA VAL A 220 -33.96 5.50 9.83
C VAL A 220 -35.27 5.92 9.17
N ALA A 221 -35.75 7.13 9.50
CA ALA A 221 -36.86 7.77 8.78
C ALA A 221 -36.44 7.96 7.32
N ARG A 222 -36.96 7.11 6.43
CA ARG A 222 -36.70 7.21 4.99
C ARG A 222 -37.29 8.51 4.48
N ASN A 223 -36.46 9.36 3.88
CA ASN A 223 -36.96 10.57 3.23
C ASN A 223 -37.93 10.16 2.11
N PRO A 224 -39.18 10.69 2.08
CA PRO A 224 -40.18 10.30 1.08
C PRO A 224 -39.78 10.65 -0.36
N THR A 225 -38.75 11.47 -0.55
CA THR A 225 -38.26 11.90 -1.87
C THR A 225 -37.27 10.91 -2.49
N THR A 226 -36.63 10.05 -1.68
CA THR A 226 -35.61 9.11 -2.15
C THR A 226 -36.16 7.71 -2.28
N THR A 227 -36.36 7.24 -3.52
CA THR A 227 -36.65 5.83 -3.80
C THR A 227 -35.35 5.02 -3.71
N PRO A 228 -35.21 4.10 -2.75
CA PRO A 228 -33.95 3.37 -2.52
C PRO A 228 -33.67 2.29 -3.57
N ILE A 229 -34.67 1.93 -4.38
CA ILE A 229 -34.54 0.95 -5.46
C ILE A 229 -34.54 1.71 -6.77
N GLY A 230 -33.45 1.57 -7.54
CA GLY A 230 -33.35 2.14 -8.88
C GLY A 230 -34.38 1.50 -9.81
N LYS A 231 -35.04 2.31 -10.64
CA LYS A 231 -36.06 1.85 -11.61
C LYS A 231 -35.50 1.07 -12.81
N MET A 232 -34.18 0.82 -12.85
CA MET A 232 -33.53 0.18 -13.99
C MET A 232 -33.54 -1.34 -13.81
N ALA A 233 -33.86 -2.05 -14.88
CA ALA A 233 -33.74 -3.51 -14.92
C ALA A 233 -32.28 -3.92 -14.64
N ARG A 234 -32.10 -4.95 -13.81
CA ARG A 234 -30.78 -5.49 -13.50
C ARG A 234 -30.09 -5.92 -14.81
N PRO A 235 -28.85 -5.47 -15.08
CA PRO A 235 -28.07 -5.99 -16.19
C PRO A 235 -27.95 -7.51 -16.10
N LEU A 236 -28.29 -8.21 -17.18
CA LEU A 236 -28.21 -9.66 -17.23
C LEU A 236 -26.75 -10.10 -17.15
N LYS A 237 -26.52 -11.18 -16.41
CA LYS A 237 -25.17 -11.75 -16.29
C LYS A 237 -24.78 -12.41 -17.62
N PRO A 238 -23.48 -12.50 -17.96
CA PRO A 238 -23.03 -13.04 -19.25
C PRO A 238 -23.47 -14.48 -19.56
N TRP A 239 -23.88 -15.24 -18.54
CA TRP A 239 -24.35 -16.62 -18.65
C TRP A 239 -25.88 -16.74 -18.69
N GLU A 240 -26.63 -15.63 -18.57
CA GLU A 240 -28.09 -15.62 -18.70
C GLU A 240 -28.46 -15.55 -20.19
N LYS A 241 -28.84 -16.69 -20.77
CA LYS A 241 -29.34 -16.76 -22.16
C LYS A 241 -30.68 -16.05 -22.25
N ALA A 242 -30.81 -15.08 -23.16
CA ALA A 242 -32.09 -14.40 -23.40
C ALA A 242 -33.12 -15.40 -23.95
N HIS A 243 -34.21 -15.65 -23.22
CA HIS A 243 -35.35 -16.40 -23.73
C HIS A 243 -36.15 -15.50 -24.68
N PRO A 244 -36.29 -15.85 -25.97
CA PRO A 244 -37.07 -15.05 -26.91
C PRO A 244 -38.55 -15.41 -26.73
N GLY A 245 -39.30 -14.59 -25.98
CA GLY A 245 -40.75 -14.80 -25.93
C GLY A 245 -41.51 -14.30 -24.70
N VAL A 246 -41.09 -13.23 -24.02
CA VAL A 246 -42.01 -12.50 -23.14
C VAL A 246 -41.80 -11.00 -23.36
N GLY A 247 -42.76 -10.38 -24.03
CA GLY A 247 -42.85 -8.94 -24.16
C GLY A 247 -42.91 -8.29 -22.77
N ILE A 248 -42.13 -7.23 -22.61
CA ILE A 248 -42.01 -6.45 -21.39
C ILE A 248 -43.35 -5.73 -21.16
N ALA A 249 -44.23 -6.33 -20.35
CA ALA A 249 -45.24 -5.60 -19.62
C ALA A 249 -44.65 -5.20 -18.26
N PRO A 250 -44.91 -3.98 -17.75
CA PRO A 250 -44.46 -3.60 -16.42
C PRO A 250 -45.22 -4.45 -15.39
N ASP A 251 -44.49 -5.36 -14.75
CA ASP A 251 -44.99 -6.22 -13.67
C ASP A 251 -45.23 -5.38 -12.42
N ASP A 252 -46.51 -5.19 -12.09
CA ASP A 252 -47.00 -4.48 -10.92
C ASP A 252 -47.06 -5.46 -9.75
N GLY A 253 -45.94 -5.59 -9.03
CA GLY A 253 -45.89 -5.96 -7.61
C GLY A 253 -46.76 -7.13 -7.12
N GLY A 254 -46.89 -8.22 -7.89
CA GLY A 254 -47.65 -9.41 -7.52
C GLY A 254 -46.75 -10.56 -7.05
N ASN A 255 -46.79 -10.87 -5.75
CA ASN A 255 -46.15 -12.07 -5.21
C ASN A 255 -46.75 -13.34 -5.84
N GLY A 256 -46.02 -14.00 -6.74
CA GLY A 256 -46.43 -15.26 -7.38
C GLY A 256 -45.22 -16.15 -7.67
N LEU A 257 -44.78 -16.92 -6.68
CA LEU A 257 -43.91 -18.09 -6.90
C LEU A 257 -44.77 -19.23 -7.49
N GLU A 258 -45.07 -19.17 -8.78
CA GLU A 258 -45.46 -20.38 -9.53
C GLU A 258 -44.20 -21.01 -10.13
N VAL A 259 -43.62 -21.92 -9.36
CA VAL A 259 -42.62 -22.86 -9.86
C VAL A 259 -43.37 -23.85 -10.75
N HIS A 260 -43.31 -23.65 -12.07
CA HIS A 260 -43.78 -24.63 -13.03
C HIS A 260 -42.78 -25.81 -13.02
N LEU A 261 -43.09 -26.84 -12.22
CA LEU A 261 -42.33 -28.09 -12.21
C LEU A 261 -42.58 -28.81 -13.55
N ASP A 262 -41.52 -29.04 -14.33
CA ASP A 262 -41.59 -29.91 -15.52
C ASP A 262 -41.98 -31.33 -15.09
N PRO A 263 -43.10 -31.90 -15.60
CA PRO A 263 -43.56 -33.21 -15.21
C PRO A 263 -43.07 -34.27 -16.21
N VAL A 264 -41.77 -34.37 -16.48
CA VAL A 264 -41.23 -35.54 -17.21
C VAL A 264 -39.80 -35.83 -16.75
N PHE A 265 -39.68 -36.66 -15.72
CA PHE A 265 -38.47 -37.47 -15.52
C PHE A 265 -38.61 -38.71 -16.40
N PRO A 266 -37.61 -39.08 -17.23
CA PRO A 266 -37.67 -40.30 -18.00
C PRO A 266 -37.61 -41.50 -17.07
N ASP A 267 -38.66 -42.32 -17.07
CA ASP A 267 -38.61 -43.67 -16.49
C ASP A 267 -37.47 -44.44 -17.16
N GLN A 268 -36.52 -44.91 -16.36
CA GLN A 268 -35.60 -45.95 -16.80
C GLN A 268 -36.38 -47.27 -16.77
N GLU A 269 -36.88 -47.68 -17.93
CA GLU A 269 -37.29 -49.07 -18.15
C GLU A 269 -36.05 -49.98 -18.26
N GLU A 270 -36.24 -51.16 -17.69
CA GLU A 270 -35.38 -52.34 -17.46
C GLU A 270 -34.36 -52.72 -18.56
#